data_AF-Q9FXZ5-F1
#
_entry.id   AF-Q9FXZ5-F1
#
_cell.length_a   1.000
_cell.length_b   1.000
_cell.length_c   1.000
_cell.angle_alpha   90.00
_cell.angle_beta   90.00
_cell.angle_gamma   90.00
#
_symmetry.space_group_name_H-M   'P 1'
#
loop_
_entity.id
_entity.type
_entity.pdbx_description
1 polymer ?
#
loop_
_entity_poly.entity_id
_entity_poly.type
_entity_poly.pdbx_seq_one_letter_code
_entity_poly.pdbx_strand_id
1 'polypeptide(L)'
;SFDALEEEKKCFSDITCCLKGYKCREIEDILQRLYDNCMKYHIGVLVDKSLIQISDDRVTLHDLIENMGKEIDRQKSPKETGKRRRLWLLKDIIQVLKDNSGTSEVKIICLDFPISDKQETIEWNGNAFKEMKNLKALIIRNGILSQGPNYIPESLRILEWHRHPSHCL
;
A
#
# COMPACT_ATOMS: atom_id res chain seq x y z
N SER A 1 6.46 -13.84 -19.64
CA SER A 1 5.25 -14.08 -18.83
C SER A 1 5.49 -13.62 -17.41
N PHE A 2 4.42 -13.29 -16.68
CA PHE A 2 4.43 -13.02 -15.24
C PHE A 2 4.94 -14.22 -14.41
N ASP A 3 4.70 -15.45 -14.88
CA ASP A 3 5.08 -16.67 -14.15
C ASP A 3 6.58 -16.81 -13.95
N ALA A 4 7.37 -16.30 -14.90
CA ALA A 4 8.84 -16.33 -14.89
C ALA A 4 9.47 -15.28 -13.95
N LEU A 5 8.67 -14.49 -13.25
CA LEU A 5 9.17 -13.56 -12.23
C LEU A 5 9.36 -14.27 -10.90
N GLU A 6 10.37 -13.84 -10.13
CA GLU A 6 10.62 -14.35 -8.79
C GLU A 6 10.49 -13.19 -7.79
N GLU A 7 11.59 -12.47 -7.56
CA GLU A 7 11.61 -11.34 -6.64
C GLU A 7 10.81 -10.14 -7.17
N GLU A 8 10.73 -10.00 -8.49
CA GLU A 8 9.97 -8.94 -9.17
C GLU A 8 8.46 -9.04 -8.88
N LYS A 9 7.94 -10.23 -8.55
CA LYS A 9 6.51 -10.38 -8.19
C LYS A 9 6.14 -9.54 -6.98
N LYS A 10 7.07 -9.38 -6.02
CA LYS A 10 6.87 -8.54 -4.84
C LYS A 10 6.78 -7.07 -5.25
N CYS A 11 7.75 -6.60 -6.03
CA CYS A 11 7.81 -5.24 -6.59
C CYS A 11 6.54 -4.92 -7.39
N PHE A 12 6.15 -5.81 -8.31
CA PHE A 12 4.94 -5.67 -9.11
C PHE A 12 3.69 -5.52 -8.23
N SER A 13 3.53 -6.39 -7.22
CA SER A 13 2.37 -6.36 -6.33
C SER A 13 2.30 -5.06 -5.52
N ASP A 14 3.44 -4.55 -5.04
CA ASP A 14 3.49 -3.27 -4.30
C ASP A 14 3.08 -2.10 -5.21
N ILE A 15 3.60 -2.09 -6.45
CA ILE A 15 3.28 -1.06 -7.45
C ILE A 15 1.79 -1.08 -7.80
N THR A 16 1.22 -2.25 -8.13
CA THR A 16 -0.19 -2.34 -8.52
C THR A 16 -1.15 -2.03 -7.37
N CYS A 17 -0.78 -2.35 -6.13
CA CYS A 17 -1.64 -2.12 -4.98
C CYS A 17 -1.58 -0.66 -4.50
N CYS A 18 -0.40 -0.05 -4.48
CA CYS A 18 -0.19 1.16 -3.68
C CYS A 18 0.64 2.25 -4.37
N LEU A 19 1.50 1.91 -5.34
CA LEU A 19 2.51 2.86 -5.86
C LEU A 19 2.26 3.31 -7.31
N LYS A 20 1.11 2.99 -7.90
CA LYS A 20 0.71 3.52 -9.20
C LYS A 20 0.77 5.05 -9.19
N GLY A 21 1.38 5.63 -10.23
CA GLY A 21 1.48 7.06 -10.42
C GLY A 21 2.59 7.75 -9.62
N TYR A 22 3.32 7.05 -8.75
CA TYR A 22 4.53 7.61 -8.13
C TYR A 22 5.65 7.78 -9.16
N LYS A 23 6.60 8.68 -8.88
CA LYS A 23 7.80 8.80 -9.71
C LYS A 23 8.65 7.54 -9.60
N CYS A 24 9.36 7.20 -10.66
CA CYS A 24 10.21 6.00 -10.69
C CYS A 24 11.23 6.01 -9.54
N ARG A 25 11.89 7.15 -9.29
CA ARG A 25 12.83 7.31 -8.18
C ARG A 25 12.19 7.16 -6.80
N GLU A 26 10.97 7.66 -6.62
CA GLU A 26 10.24 7.52 -5.34
C GLU A 26 9.92 6.04 -5.08
N ILE A 27 9.54 5.29 -6.11
CA ILE A 27 9.29 3.85 -6.00
C ILE A 27 10.57 3.10 -5.66
N GLU A 28 11.70 3.43 -6.29
CA GLU A 28 13.02 2.85 -5.96
C GLU A 28 13.34 3.04 -4.47
N ASP A 29 13.19 4.26 -3.93
CA ASP A 29 13.44 4.58 -2.53
C ASP A 29 12.49 3.85 -1.57
N ILE A 30 11.20 3.83 -1.89
CA ILE A 30 10.17 3.12 -1.11
C ILE A 30 10.51 1.64 -1.02
N LEU A 31 10.77 1.00 -2.17
CA LEU A 31 11.05 -0.42 -2.21
C LEU A 31 12.37 -0.77 -1.52
N GLN A 32 13.40 0.08 -1.64
CA GLN A 32 14.66 -0.06 -0.90
C GLN A 32 14.43 -0.07 0.61
N ARG A 33 13.55 0.79 1.14
CA ARG A 33 13.21 0.83 2.57
C ARG A 33 12.34 -0.34 3.02
N LEU A 34 11.54 -0.92 2.12
CA LEU A 34 10.66 -2.05 2.43
C LEU A 34 11.41 -3.38 2.50
N TYR A 35 12.42 -3.55 1.65
CA TYR A 35 13.09 -4.84 1.43
C TYR A 35 14.57 -4.84 1.76
N ASP A 36 15.14 -3.69 2.12
CA ASP A 36 16.58 -3.53 2.38
C ASP A 36 17.43 -3.98 1.18
N ASN A 37 16.89 -3.86 -0.04
CA ASN A 37 17.54 -4.24 -1.31
C ASN A 37 17.24 -3.24 -2.43
N CYS A 38 18.20 -3.06 -3.35
CA CYS A 38 18.08 -2.15 -4.49
C CYS A 38 17.12 -2.75 -5.52
N MET A 39 15.91 -2.17 -5.62
CA MET A 39 14.87 -2.72 -6.50
C MET A 39 14.88 -2.20 -7.94
N LYS A 40 15.88 -1.39 -8.31
CA LYS A 40 16.01 -0.79 -9.64
C LYS A 40 16.06 -1.83 -10.76
N TYR A 41 16.81 -2.91 -10.57
CA TYR A 41 16.88 -4.01 -11.53
C TYR A 41 15.50 -4.64 -11.76
N HIS A 42 14.77 -4.92 -10.68
CA HIS A 42 13.44 -5.53 -10.75
C HIS A 42 12.42 -4.63 -11.44
N ILE A 43 12.47 -3.30 -11.23
CA ILE A 43 11.65 -2.33 -11.96
C ILE A 43 11.95 -2.40 -13.47
N GLY A 44 13.23 -2.44 -13.85
CA GLY A 44 13.65 -2.60 -15.24
C GLY A 44 13.07 -3.86 -15.90
N VAL A 45 13.11 -5.00 -15.19
CA VAL A 45 12.52 -6.27 -15.68
C VAL A 45 11.00 -6.15 -15.88
N LEU A 46 10.29 -5.40 -15.03
CA LEU A 46 8.85 -5.16 -15.19
C LEU A 46 8.55 -4.28 -16.41
N VAL A 47 9.40 -3.29 -16.73
CA VAL A 47 9.30 -2.47 -17.94
C VAL A 47 9.56 -3.32 -19.18
N ASP A 48 10.63 -4.12 -19.20
CA ASP A 48 10.98 -4.98 -20.34
C ASP A 48 9.89 -6.00 -20.66
N LYS A 49 9.16 -6.45 -19.64
CA LYS A 49 8.01 -7.36 -19.80
C LYS A 49 6.68 -6.64 -20.05
N SER A 50 6.69 -5.32 -20.22
CA SER A 50 5.50 -4.49 -20.43
C SER A 50 4.44 -4.63 -19.32
N LEU A 51 4.87 -4.97 -18.10
CA LEU A 51 3.98 -5.06 -16.93
C LEU A 51 3.79 -3.71 -16.25
N ILE A 52 4.73 -2.79 -16.43
CA ILE A 52 4.60 -1.38 -16.06
C ILE A 52 5.14 -0.52 -17.20
N GLN A 53 4.76 0.75 -17.24
CA GLN A 53 5.26 1.75 -18.17
C GLN A 53 5.77 2.96 -17.38
N ILE A 54 6.68 3.73 -17.98
CA ILE A 54 7.14 5.00 -17.43
C ILE A 54 6.69 6.10 -18.39
N SER A 55 5.87 7.02 -17.89
CA SER A 55 5.37 8.18 -18.62
C SER A 55 5.52 9.40 -17.72
N ASP A 56 6.18 10.45 -18.22
CA ASP A 56 6.48 11.67 -17.47
C ASP A 56 7.15 11.39 -16.10
N ASP A 57 8.14 10.50 -16.09
CA ASP A 57 8.87 10.01 -14.90
C ASP A 57 7.99 9.25 -13.88
N ARG A 58 6.71 8.99 -14.20
CA ARG A 58 5.77 8.28 -13.33
C ARG A 58 5.51 6.87 -13.83
N VAL A 59 5.36 5.94 -12.89
CA VAL A 59 5.01 4.57 -13.22
C VAL A 59 3.50 4.47 -13.47
N THR A 60 3.15 4.00 -14.66
CA THR A 60 1.78 3.75 -15.09
C THR A 60 1.57 2.26 -15.36
N LEU A 61 0.30 1.85 -15.34
CA LEU A 61 -0.15 0.48 -15.54
C LEU A 61 -1.36 0.52 -16.48
N HIS A 62 -1.47 -0.46 -17.37
CA HIS A 62 -2.75 -0.72 -18.03
C HIS A 62 -3.74 -1.29 -17.01
N ASP A 63 -5.02 -0.91 -17.12
CA ASP A 63 -6.07 -1.30 -16.17
C ASP A 63 -6.18 -2.82 -15.98
N LEU A 64 -6.02 -3.61 -17.05
CA LEU A 64 -6.03 -5.07 -16.97
C LEU A 64 -4.85 -5.61 -16.14
N ILE A 65 -3.66 -5.01 -16.26
CA ILE A 65 -2.47 -5.43 -15.52
C ILE A 65 -2.58 -5.01 -14.05
N GLU A 66 -3.10 -3.81 -13.79
CA GLU A 66 -3.40 -3.36 -12.43
C GLU A 66 -4.41 -4.29 -11.75
N ASN A 67 -5.52 -4.60 -12.41
CA ASN A 67 -6.54 -5.51 -11.91
C ASN A 67 -5.97 -6.90 -11.64
N MET A 68 -5.12 -7.41 -12.53
CA MET A 68 -4.43 -8.68 -12.34
C MET A 68 -3.54 -8.66 -11.07
N GLY A 69 -2.71 -7.63 -10.89
CA GLY A 69 -1.84 -7.53 -9.70
C GLY A 69 -2.62 -7.42 -8.39
N LYS A 70 -3.70 -6.63 -8.40
CA LYS A 70 -4.64 -6.52 -7.27
C LYS A 70 -5.33 -7.85 -6.95
N GLU A 71 -5.73 -8.59 -7.96
CA GLU A 71 -6.38 -9.89 -7.81
C GLU A 71 -5.44 -10.95 -7.25
N ILE A 72 -4.18 -10.96 -7.67
CA ILE A 72 -3.16 -11.87 -7.15
C ILE A 72 -2.97 -11.67 -5.63
N ASP A 73 -2.97 -10.43 -5.14
CA ASP A 73 -2.87 -10.20 -3.70
C ASP A 73 -4.16 -10.58 -2.96
N ARG A 74 -5.33 -10.26 -3.55
CA ARG A 74 -6.64 -10.63 -2.98
C ARG A 74 -6.80 -12.14 -2.80
N GLN A 75 -6.36 -12.94 -3.78
CA GLN A 75 -6.51 -14.40 -3.78
C GLN A 75 -5.64 -15.11 -2.73
N LYS A 76 -4.63 -14.45 -2.14
CA LYS A 76 -3.86 -15.03 -1.03
C LYS A 76 -4.68 -15.17 0.25
N SER A 77 -5.68 -14.32 0.43
CA SER A 77 -6.62 -14.38 1.56
C SER A 77 -7.98 -13.84 1.11
N PRO A 78 -8.77 -14.64 0.37
CA PRO A 78 -9.97 -14.15 -0.31
C PRO A 78 -11.06 -13.74 0.69
N LYS A 79 -11.21 -14.49 1.79
CA LYS A 79 -12.24 -14.29 2.82
C LYS A 79 -11.80 -13.40 3.98
N GLU A 80 -10.50 -13.31 4.23
CA GLU A 80 -9.95 -12.66 5.44
C GLU A 80 -9.08 -11.47 5.04
N THR A 81 -9.71 -10.32 4.85
CA THR A 81 -9.04 -9.09 4.45
C THR A 81 -7.88 -8.74 5.37
N GLY A 82 -8.04 -8.86 6.69
CA GLY A 82 -6.99 -8.59 7.68
C GLY A 82 -5.76 -9.52 7.63
N LYS A 83 -5.77 -10.58 6.82
CA LYS A 83 -4.61 -11.45 6.56
C LYS A 83 -3.94 -11.20 5.21
N ARG A 84 -4.48 -10.29 4.38
CA ARG A 84 -3.81 -9.90 3.13
C ARG A 84 -2.56 -9.09 3.43
N ARG A 85 -1.51 -9.31 2.64
CA ARG A 85 -0.24 -8.60 2.82
C ARG A 85 -0.33 -7.13 2.47
N ARG A 86 -1.20 -6.76 1.51
CA ARG A 86 -1.41 -5.39 1.06
C ARG A 86 -2.90 -5.06 1.14
N LEU A 87 -3.23 -3.96 1.79
CA LEU A 87 -4.58 -3.44 1.80
C LEU A 87 -4.62 -2.16 0.96
N TRP A 88 -5.40 -2.19 -0.13
CA TRP A 88 -5.47 -1.12 -1.13
C TRP A 88 -6.90 -0.71 -1.48
N LEU A 89 -7.89 -1.53 -1.12
CA LEU A 89 -9.30 -1.21 -1.36
C LEU A 89 -9.85 -0.43 -0.16
N LEU A 90 -10.25 0.82 -0.41
CA LEU A 90 -10.66 1.76 0.64
C LEU A 90 -11.69 1.17 1.62
N LYS A 91 -12.76 0.57 1.10
CA LYS A 91 -13.85 -0.02 1.91
C LYS A 91 -13.33 -1.14 2.82
N ASP A 92 -12.49 -2.02 2.26
CA ASP A 92 -11.87 -3.14 2.97
C ASP A 92 -10.96 -2.65 4.10
N ILE A 93 -10.14 -1.62 3.84
CA ILE A 93 -9.26 -1.06 4.86
C ILE A 93 -10.06 -0.44 5.99
N ILE A 94 -11.08 0.38 5.67
CA ILE A 94 -11.92 1.03 6.68
C ILE A 94 -12.54 -0.03 7.60
N GLN A 95 -13.06 -1.12 7.04
CA GLN A 95 -13.62 -2.21 7.83
C GLN A 95 -12.57 -2.86 8.73
N VAL A 96 -11.38 -3.18 8.19
CA VAL A 96 -10.28 -3.77 8.97
C VAL A 96 -9.85 -2.87 10.13
N LEU A 97 -9.78 -1.56 9.91
CA LEU A 97 -9.38 -0.59 10.93
C LEU A 97 -10.48 -0.35 11.98
N LYS A 98 -11.75 -0.36 11.59
CA LYS A 98 -12.88 -0.26 12.53
C LYS A 98 -12.97 -1.48 13.43
N ASP A 99 -12.87 -2.67 12.84
CA ASP A 99 -13.03 -3.95 13.55
C ASP A 99 -11.76 -4.38 14.30
N ASN A 100 -10.64 -3.66 14.13
CA ASN A 100 -9.33 -4.07 14.65
C ASN A 100 -8.98 -5.53 14.26
N SER A 101 -9.23 -5.88 13.00
CA SER A 101 -9.11 -7.26 12.48
C SER A 101 -7.84 -7.51 11.67
N GLY A 102 -6.96 -6.52 11.54
CA GLY A 102 -5.68 -6.67 10.86
C GLY A 102 -4.69 -7.50 11.67
N THR A 103 -3.91 -8.31 10.96
CA THR A 103 -2.99 -9.28 11.57
C THR A 103 -1.54 -8.94 11.25
N SER A 104 -0.60 -9.71 11.80
CA SER A 104 0.81 -9.62 11.48
C SER A 104 1.16 -9.94 10.02
N GLU A 105 0.22 -10.43 9.20
CA GLU A 105 0.44 -10.62 7.77
C GLU A 105 0.44 -9.30 6.99
N VAL A 106 -0.26 -8.28 7.49
CA VAL A 106 -0.36 -6.97 6.84
C VAL A 106 1.00 -6.28 6.84
N LYS A 107 1.48 -5.89 5.66
CA LYS A 107 2.76 -5.18 5.47
C LYS A 107 2.61 -3.78 4.90
N ILE A 108 1.58 -3.55 4.08
CA ILE A 108 1.35 -2.26 3.43
C ILE A 108 -0.14 -1.93 3.52
N ILE A 109 -0.43 -0.70 3.93
CA ILE A 109 -1.78 -0.12 3.89
C ILE A 109 -1.72 1.14 3.05
N CYS A 110 -2.57 1.22 2.02
CA CYS A 110 -2.74 2.41 1.19
C CYS A 110 -4.21 2.83 1.19
N LEU A 111 -4.49 3.85 1.99
CA LEU A 111 -5.76 4.55 2.10
C LEU A 111 -5.77 5.72 1.12
N ASP A 112 -6.34 5.52 -0.05
CA ASP A 112 -6.52 6.60 -1.03
C ASP A 112 -7.99 7.01 -1.11
N PHE A 113 -8.28 8.22 -0.62
CA PHE A 113 -9.61 8.80 -0.66
C PHE A 113 -9.78 9.61 -1.95
N PRO A 114 -10.96 9.53 -2.59
CA PRO A 114 -11.25 10.39 -3.73
C PRO A 114 -11.17 11.86 -3.30
N ILE A 115 -10.65 12.71 -4.19
CA ILE A 115 -10.64 14.15 -3.96
C ILE A 115 -12.09 14.65 -4.03
N SER A 116 -12.61 15.13 -2.91
CA SER A 116 -13.92 15.76 -2.81
C SER A 116 -13.86 17.03 -1.97
N ASP A 117 -14.71 18.00 -2.30
CA ASP A 117 -14.88 19.22 -1.49
C ASP A 117 -15.47 18.93 -0.11
N LYS A 118 -16.17 17.79 0.01
CA LYS A 118 -16.67 17.27 1.28
C LYS A 118 -15.62 16.38 1.91
N GLN A 119 -15.03 16.84 3.00
CA GLN A 119 -14.13 16.04 3.82
C GLN A 119 -14.94 15.24 4.84
N GLU A 120 -14.99 13.92 4.64
CA GLU A 120 -15.56 13.00 5.63
C GLU A 120 -14.47 12.55 6.60
N THR A 121 -14.80 12.59 7.89
CA THR A 121 -13.94 12.05 8.94
C THR A 121 -14.23 10.56 9.09
N ILE A 122 -13.19 9.74 9.00
CA ILE A 122 -13.32 8.28 9.11
C ILE A 122 -13.08 7.84 10.54
N GLU A 123 -14.12 7.31 11.15
CA GLU A 123 -14.03 6.62 12.43
C GLU A 123 -13.26 5.30 12.29
N TRP A 124 -12.33 5.05 13.21
CA TRP A 124 -11.53 3.83 13.26
C TRP A 124 -11.06 3.53 14.67
N ASN A 125 -10.61 2.31 14.92
CA ASN A 125 -10.06 1.93 16.22
C ASN A 125 -8.60 2.42 16.34
N GLY A 126 -8.30 3.30 17.29
CA GLY A 126 -6.93 3.83 17.50
C GLY A 126 -5.89 2.74 17.83
N ASN A 127 -6.32 1.53 18.21
CA ASN A 127 -5.45 0.38 18.42
C ASN A 127 -5.32 -0.52 17.18
N ALA A 128 -5.89 -0.16 16.02
CA ALA A 128 -5.98 -1.04 14.85
C ALA A 128 -4.62 -1.56 14.35
N PHE A 129 -3.53 -0.81 14.56
CA PHE A 129 -2.20 -1.22 14.15
C PHE A 129 -1.46 -2.10 15.17
N LYS A 130 -2.01 -2.30 16.37
CA LYS A 130 -1.32 -2.98 17.48
C LYS A 130 -0.92 -4.42 17.12
N GLU A 131 -1.79 -5.17 16.45
CA GLU A 131 -1.52 -6.56 16.04
C GLU A 131 -0.83 -6.68 14.67
N MET A 132 -0.72 -5.57 13.92
CA MET A 132 -0.07 -5.52 12.62
C MET A 132 1.45 -5.32 12.76
N LYS A 133 2.10 -6.22 13.51
CA LYS A 133 3.51 -6.11 13.93
C LYS A 133 4.51 -6.03 12.77
N ASN A 134 4.12 -6.44 11.57
CA ASN A 134 4.96 -6.41 10.36
C ASN A 134 4.57 -5.29 9.37
N LEU A 135 3.73 -4.34 9.78
CA LEU A 135 3.34 -3.20 8.94
C LEU A 135 4.56 -2.31 8.67
N LYS A 136 5.00 -2.27 7.41
CA LYS A 136 6.17 -1.50 6.96
C LYS A 136 5.81 -0.18 6.27
N ALA A 137 4.64 -0.08 5.65
CA ALA A 137 4.20 1.16 5.00
C ALA A 137 2.74 1.49 5.33
N LEU A 138 2.53 2.76 5.71
CA LEU A 138 1.22 3.37 5.89
C LEU A 138 1.15 4.62 5.01
N ILE A 139 0.28 4.58 4.01
CA ILE A 139 0.05 5.68 3.06
C ILE A 139 -1.41 6.09 3.19
N ILE A 140 -1.66 7.35 3.58
CA ILE A 140 -2.98 7.94 3.78
C ILE A 140 -3.04 9.22 2.95
N ARG A 141 -3.88 9.20 1.93
CA ARG A 141 -4.04 10.27 0.92
C ARG A 141 -5.45 10.81 0.97
N ASN A 142 -5.58 12.13 1.07
CA ASN A 142 -6.85 12.87 0.99
C ASN A 142 -7.90 12.53 2.08
N GLY A 143 -7.56 11.71 3.08
CA GLY A 143 -8.47 11.32 4.16
C GLY A 143 -8.20 12.01 5.49
N ILE A 144 -9.26 12.22 6.28
CA ILE A 144 -9.15 12.61 7.70
C ILE A 144 -9.60 11.40 8.53
N LEU A 145 -8.73 10.94 9.43
CA LEU A 145 -9.12 9.95 10.44
C LEU A 145 -9.62 10.68 11.70
N SER A 146 -10.59 10.10 12.39
CA SER A 146 -11.21 10.70 13.59
C SER A 146 -10.25 10.89 14.76
N GLN A 147 -9.12 10.18 14.75
CA GLN A 147 -8.09 10.21 15.78
C GLN A 147 -6.76 9.70 15.22
N GLY A 148 -5.67 9.96 15.93
CA GLY A 148 -4.35 9.37 15.65
C GLY A 148 -4.24 7.91 16.15
N PRO A 149 -3.20 7.18 15.71
CA PRO A 149 -2.90 5.84 16.22
C PRO A 149 -2.44 5.92 17.69
N ASN A 150 -2.94 5.03 18.54
CA ASN A 150 -2.39 4.83 19.88
C ASN A 150 -1.07 4.03 19.84
N TYR A 151 -0.86 3.25 18.78
CA TYR A 151 0.32 2.41 18.59
C TYR A 151 0.83 2.53 17.16
N ILE A 152 2.14 2.74 17.02
CA ILE A 152 2.84 2.71 15.74
C ILE A 152 3.77 1.49 15.75
N PRO A 153 3.63 0.53 14.82
CA PRO A 153 4.49 -0.64 14.77
C PRO A 153 5.97 -0.27 14.57
N GLU A 154 6.87 -0.91 15.31
CA GLU A 154 8.33 -0.70 15.19
C GLU A 154 8.88 -1.09 13.80
N SER A 155 8.14 -1.92 13.06
CA SER A 155 8.48 -2.32 11.69
C SER A 155 8.15 -1.26 10.64
N LEU A 156 7.46 -0.17 11.01
CA LEU A 156 7.10 0.90 10.09
C LEU A 156 8.36 1.59 9.54
N ARG A 157 8.44 1.74 8.22
CA ARG A 157 9.54 2.40 7.50
C ARG A 157 9.07 3.56 6.64
N ILE A 158 7.79 3.56 6.29
CA ILE A 158 7.18 4.55 5.41
C ILE A 158 5.89 5.02 6.06
N LEU A 159 5.82 6.32 6.30
CA LEU A 159 4.63 7.01 6.77
C LEU A 159 4.38 8.20 5.85
N GLU A 160 3.42 8.06 4.94
CA GLU A 160 2.88 9.16 4.15
C GLU A 160 1.48 9.45 4.67
N TRP A 161 1.30 10.58 5.36
CA TRP A 161 -0.01 10.95 5.89
C TRP A 161 -0.33 12.39 5.51
N HIS A 162 -1.05 12.54 4.41
CA HIS A 162 -1.47 13.85 3.92
C HIS A 162 -2.65 14.33 4.76
N ARG A 163 -2.61 15.59 5.23
CA ARG A 163 -3.66 16.22 6.05
C ARG A 163 -3.90 15.53 7.41
N HIS A 164 -2.83 15.08 8.07
CA HIS A 164 -2.93 14.66 9.47
C HIS A 164 -3.47 15.83 10.32
N PRO A 165 -4.53 15.64 11.14
CA PRO A 165 -4.96 16.63 12.10
C PRO A 165 -3.86 16.75 13.16
N SER A 166 -2.96 17.71 12.99
CA SER A 166 -1.81 17.94 13.85
C SER A 166 -2.27 18.44 15.22
N HIS A 167 -2.57 17.51 16.12
CA HIS A 167 -2.51 17.66 17.57
C HIS A 167 -2.21 16.28 18.15
N CYS A 168 -0.92 15.89 18.21
CA CYS A 168 -0.32 14.90 19.13
C CYS A 168 1.06 14.50 18.59
N LEU A 169 2.10 15.20 19.05
CA LEU A 169 3.42 14.65 19.35
C LEU A 169 3.69 14.97 20.83
#